data_AF-A0A1F8LN43-F1
#
_entry.id   AF-A0A1F8LN43-F1
#
_cell.length_a   1.000
_cell.length_b   1.000
_cell.length_c   1.000
_cell.angle_alpha   90.00
_cell.angle_beta   90.00
_cell.angle_gamma   90.00
#
_symmetry.space_group_name_H-M   'P 1'
#
loop_
_entity.id
_entity.type
_entity.pdbx_description
1 polymer ?
#
loop_
_entity_poly.entity_id
_entity_poly.type
_entity_poly.pdbx_seq_one_letter_code
_entity_poly.pdbx_strand_id
1 'polypeptide(L)'
;MNDAAPARLAPPGPSFLREQAVRLRAADGGERTIRLGLGRPATTDDGWWLALAWARDDEGIVSCLDVAPPAGPPPDPPLLVMGPAFGGALSGLVAEREGRQALRLRLPPPADPDRPWARPLILQIAVAWEPLRAVTMRPTELAVAVLTAFRRAVESAGRSG
;
A
#
# COMPACT_ATOMS: atom_id res chain seq x y z
N MET A 1 14.77 -21.48 -20.92
CA MET A 1 15.60 -20.34 -20.48
C MET A 1 15.14 -20.02 -19.07
N ASN A 2 15.96 -20.30 -18.07
CA ASN A 2 15.59 -20.20 -16.66
C ASN A 2 15.52 -18.72 -16.29
N ASP A 3 14.33 -18.13 -16.34
CA ASP A 3 14.10 -16.73 -15.98
C ASP A 3 14.17 -16.63 -14.45
N ALA A 4 15.37 -16.38 -13.92
CA ALA A 4 15.54 -16.20 -12.49
C ALA A 4 14.71 -14.97 -12.09
N ALA A 5 13.67 -15.18 -11.29
CA ALA A 5 12.84 -14.10 -10.79
C ALA A 5 13.76 -13.02 -10.19
N PRO A 6 13.56 -11.73 -10.53
CA PRO A 6 14.45 -10.67 -10.07
C PRO A 6 14.51 -10.69 -8.54
N ALA A 7 15.71 -10.54 -8.00
CA ALA A 7 15.93 -10.51 -6.56
C ALA A 7 15.02 -9.46 -5.89
N ARG A 8 14.33 -9.86 -4.82
CA ARG A 8 13.41 -8.96 -4.11
C ARG A 8 14.19 -7.78 -3.52
N LEU A 9 13.58 -6.60 -3.56
CA LEU A 9 14.15 -5.41 -2.93
C LEU A 9 14.13 -5.58 -1.41
N ALA A 10 15.16 -5.07 -0.73
CA ALA A 10 15.13 -4.94 0.72
C ALA A 10 14.08 -3.88 1.14
N PRO A 11 13.47 -4.02 2.34
CA PRO A 11 12.62 -2.96 2.89
C PRO A 11 13.39 -1.63 2.99
N PRO A 12 12.73 -0.47 2.82
CA PRO A 12 13.38 0.84 2.90
C PRO A 12 14.04 1.15 4.26
N GLY A 13 13.66 0.40 5.30
CA GLY A 13 14.15 0.55 6.66
C GLY A 13 13.26 -0.22 7.65
N PRO A 14 13.47 -0.05 8.97
CA PRO A 14 12.56 -0.62 9.96
C PRO A 14 11.18 0.03 9.87
N SER A 15 10.14 -0.75 10.13
CA SER A 15 8.78 -0.22 10.24
C SER A 15 8.66 0.66 11.49
N PHE A 16 8.08 1.85 11.32
CA PHE A 16 7.76 2.80 12.39
C PHE A 16 6.72 2.25 13.38
N LEU A 17 5.82 1.40 12.89
CA LEU A 17 4.84 0.67 13.68
C LEU A 17 5.18 -0.82 13.69
N ARG A 18 4.57 -1.57 14.61
CA ARG A 18 4.52 -3.03 14.49
C ARG A 18 3.90 -3.41 13.15
N GLU A 19 4.59 -4.25 12.40
CA GLU A 19 4.11 -4.73 11.10
C GLU A 19 2.76 -5.46 11.25
N GLN A 20 1.87 -5.29 10.27
CA GLN A 20 0.58 -5.98 10.23
C GLN A 20 0.67 -7.19 9.30
N ALA A 21 0.27 -8.37 9.76
CA ALA A 21 0.23 -9.56 8.92
C ALA A 21 -1.04 -9.60 8.05
N VAL A 22 -0.89 -10.04 6.80
CA VAL A 22 -2.00 -10.31 5.88
C VAL A 22 -1.84 -11.72 5.33
N ARG A 23 -2.92 -12.49 5.38
CA ARG A 23 -2.99 -13.79 4.73
C ARG A 23 -3.63 -13.64 3.36
N LEU A 24 -2.97 -14.18 2.35
CA LEU A 24 -3.38 -14.13 0.96
C LEU A 24 -3.50 -15.54 0.42
N ARG A 25 -4.45 -15.75 -0.50
CA ARG A 25 -4.51 -16.99 -1.27
C ARG A 25 -3.55 -16.87 -2.45
N ALA A 26 -2.72 -17.88 -2.64
CA ALA A 26 -1.84 -18.00 -3.79
C ALA A 26 -2.59 -18.66 -4.96
N ALA A 27 -2.06 -18.49 -6.18
CA ALA A 27 -2.63 -19.04 -7.41
C ALA A 27 -2.65 -20.58 -7.42
N ASP A 28 -1.75 -21.22 -6.68
CA ASP A 28 -1.69 -22.67 -6.49
C ASP A 28 -2.70 -23.20 -5.45
N GLY A 29 -3.55 -22.33 -4.89
CA GLY A 29 -4.52 -22.67 -3.84
C GLY A 29 -3.93 -22.67 -2.43
N GLY A 30 -2.63 -22.39 -2.27
CA GLY A 30 -1.97 -22.24 -0.98
C GLY A 30 -2.33 -20.95 -0.26
N GLU A 31 -1.92 -20.85 1.01
CA GLU A 31 -2.00 -19.62 1.79
C GLU A 31 -0.59 -19.08 2.03
N ARG A 32 -0.39 -17.79 1.75
CA ARG A 32 0.86 -17.08 2.07
C ARG A 32 0.58 -15.97 3.05
N THR A 33 1.54 -15.72 3.95
CA THR A 33 1.50 -14.58 4.85
C THR A 33 2.51 -13.54 4.40
N ILE A 34 2.07 -12.29 4.25
CA ILE A 34 2.94 -11.14 4.06
C ILE A 34 2.81 -10.21 5.28
N ARG A 35 3.81 -9.35 5.45
CA ARG A 35 3.86 -8.34 6.50
C ARG A 35 3.85 -6.95 5.87
N LEU A 36 3.04 -6.06 6.43
CA LEU A 36 2.92 -4.68 5.99
C LEU A 36 3.65 -3.77 6.97
N GLY A 37 4.54 -2.96 6.43
CA GLY A 37 5.29 -1.96 7.18
C GLY A 37 4.98 -0.54 6.72
N LEU A 38 5.36 0.42 7.55
CA LEU A 38 5.25 1.84 7.26
C LEU A 38 6.53 2.53 7.72
N GLY A 39 7.12 3.37 6.88
CA GLY A 39 8.28 4.19 7.21
C GLY A 39 7.90 5.27 8.21
N ARG A 40 8.89 5.87 8.86
CA ARG A 40 8.62 7.02 9.73
C ARG A 40 8.01 8.14 8.88
N PRO A 41 6.82 8.65 9.24
CA PRO A 41 6.21 9.71 8.46
C PRO A 41 6.93 11.04 8.65
N ALA A 42 6.80 11.90 7.65
CA ALA A 42 7.25 13.28 7.67
C ALA A 42 6.07 14.21 7.36
N THR A 43 6.14 15.46 7.80
CA THR A 43 5.18 16.50 7.44
C THR A 43 5.91 17.61 6.72
N THR A 44 5.37 18.06 5.59
CA THR A 44 5.89 19.19 4.83
C THR A 44 5.38 20.52 5.38
N ASP A 45 6.04 21.62 5.02
CA ASP A 45 5.65 22.96 5.47
C ASP A 45 4.24 23.37 4.99
N ASP A 46 3.79 22.83 3.85
CA ASP A 46 2.42 23.00 3.32
C ASP A 46 1.39 22.00 3.90
N GLY A 47 1.77 21.27 4.95
CA GLY A 47 0.87 20.46 5.76
C GLY A 47 0.55 19.07 5.19
N TRP A 48 1.29 18.58 4.20
CA TRP A 48 1.15 17.19 3.74
C TRP A 48 1.91 16.24 4.65
N TRP A 49 1.20 15.20 5.08
CA TRP A 49 1.78 14.05 5.74
C TRP A 49 2.24 13.04 4.70
N LEU A 50 3.51 12.66 4.75
CA LEU A 50 4.16 11.77 3.79
C LEU A 50 4.65 10.50 4.48
N ALA A 51 4.46 9.35 3.83
CA ALA A 51 5.08 8.10 4.25
C ALA A 51 5.29 7.12 3.09
N LEU A 52 6.15 6.14 3.32
CA LEU A 52 6.25 4.93 2.51
C LEU A 52 5.57 3.78 3.25
N ALA A 53 4.64 3.07 2.62
CA ALA A 53 4.19 1.77 3.08
C ALA A 53 4.74 0.68 2.17
N TRP A 54 4.92 -0.54 2.68
CA TRP A 54 5.41 -1.66 1.88
C TRP A 54 4.83 -2.98 2.35
N ALA A 55 4.76 -3.94 1.44
CA ALA A 55 4.46 -5.33 1.74
C ALA A 55 5.71 -6.19 1.55
N ARG A 56 5.97 -7.10 2.48
CA ARG A 56 7.14 -8.00 2.44
C ARG A 56 6.83 -9.42 2.88
N ASP A 57 7.63 -10.36 2.42
CA ASP A 57 7.78 -11.69 3.00
C ASP A 57 9.21 -11.84 3.58
N ASP A 58 9.67 -13.07 3.80
CA ASP A 58 11.01 -13.32 4.33
C ASP A 58 12.13 -13.03 3.31
N GLU A 59 11.83 -13.05 2.01
CA GLU A 59 12.79 -12.78 0.95
C GLU A 59 12.94 -11.28 0.66
N GLY A 60 11.94 -10.47 0.95
CA GLY A 60 12.00 -9.01 0.77
C GLY A 60 10.65 -8.41 0.43
N ILE A 61 10.67 -7.26 -0.26
CA ILE A 61 9.47 -6.60 -0.74
C ILE A 61 8.77 -7.47 -1.79
N VAL A 62 7.46 -7.66 -1.62
CA VAL A 62 6.65 -8.43 -2.57
C VAL A 62 6.29 -7.61 -3.81
N SER A 63 6.03 -8.29 -4.92
CA SER A 63 5.47 -7.69 -6.13
C SER A 63 3.96 -7.41 -5.94
N CYS A 64 3.38 -6.48 -6.69
CA CYS A 64 1.92 -6.36 -6.74
C CYS A 64 1.27 -7.64 -7.28
N LEU A 65 1.97 -8.42 -8.13
CA LEU A 65 1.51 -9.74 -8.58
C LEU A 65 1.32 -10.73 -7.43
N ASP A 66 2.14 -10.64 -6.38
CA ASP A 66 2.07 -11.53 -5.21
C ASP A 66 0.80 -11.33 -4.39
N VAL A 67 0.10 -10.21 -4.59
CA VAL A 67 -1.16 -9.85 -3.90
C VAL A 67 -2.35 -9.76 -4.85
N ALA A 68 -2.15 -10.08 -6.13
CA ALA A 68 -3.21 -10.17 -7.11
C ALA A 68 -4.17 -11.32 -6.77
N PRO A 69 -5.42 -11.29 -7.29
CA PRO A 69 -6.34 -12.41 -7.18
C PRO A 69 -5.72 -13.72 -7.69
N PRO A 70 -6.10 -14.88 -7.13
CA PRO A 70 -5.63 -16.19 -7.61
C PRO A 70 -5.96 -16.46 -9.09
N ALA A 71 -7.05 -15.89 -9.60
CA ALA A 71 -7.44 -15.97 -11.02
C ALA A 71 -6.52 -15.17 -11.95
N GLY A 72 -5.61 -14.36 -11.40
CA GLY A 72 -4.72 -13.48 -12.12
C GLY A 72 -4.96 -12.00 -11.82
N PRO A 73 -4.01 -11.11 -12.17
CA PRO A 73 -4.18 -9.68 -12.01
C PRO A 73 -5.31 -9.13 -12.91
N PRO A 74 -6.16 -8.24 -12.38
CA PRO A 74 -7.11 -7.46 -13.18
C PRO A 74 -6.42 -6.66 -14.31
N PRO A 75 -7.15 -6.33 -15.39
CA PRO A 75 -6.63 -5.49 -16.48
C PRO A 75 -6.29 -4.07 -15.99
N ASP A 76 -7.02 -3.57 -14.99
CA ASP A 76 -6.75 -2.28 -14.37
C ASP A 76 -5.43 -2.29 -13.59
N PRO A 77 -4.65 -1.18 -13.60
CA PRO A 77 -3.44 -1.06 -12.79
C PRO A 77 -3.71 -1.26 -11.28
N PRO A 78 -2.71 -1.75 -10.50
CA PRO A 78 -2.89 -2.08 -9.09
C PRO A 78 -3.50 -0.96 -8.23
N LEU A 79 -3.14 0.31 -8.50
CA LEU A 79 -3.69 1.45 -7.76
C LEU A 79 -5.15 1.76 -8.07
N LEU A 80 -5.65 1.43 -9.27
CA LEU A 80 -7.08 1.57 -9.55
C LEU A 80 -7.89 0.52 -8.78
N VAL A 81 -7.31 -0.66 -8.52
CA VAL A 81 -7.94 -1.72 -7.74
C VAL A 81 -7.85 -1.46 -6.23
N MET A 82 -6.66 -1.10 -5.73
CA MET A 82 -6.40 -0.88 -4.29
C MET A 82 -6.87 0.49 -3.78
N GLY A 83 -6.78 1.52 -4.62
CA GLY A 83 -7.02 2.92 -4.26
C GLY A 83 -8.39 3.16 -3.61
N PRO A 84 -9.50 2.64 -4.16
CA PRO A 84 -10.83 2.81 -3.57
C PRO A 84 -10.93 2.27 -2.13
N ALA A 85 -10.41 1.06 -1.88
CA ALA A 85 -10.43 0.46 -0.54
C ALA A 85 -9.53 1.23 0.45
N PHE A 86 -8.39 1.75 -0.03
CA PHE A 86 -7.51 2.61 0.77
C PHE A 86 -8.19 3.94 1.14
N GLY A 87 -8.69 4.67 0.13
CA GLY A 87 -9.34 5.97 0.33
C GLY A 87 -10.61 5.87 1.17
N GLY A 88 -11.42 4.83 0.93
CA GLY A 88 -12.60 4.54 1.73
C GLY A 88 -12.27 4.26 3.19
N ALA A 89 -11.17 3.56 3.48
CA ALA A 89 -10.73 3.30 4.85
C ALA A 89 -10.25 4.55 5.60
N LEU A 90 -9.88 5.62 4.89
CA LEU A 90 -9.50 6.91 5.47
C LEU A 90 -10.59 7.99 5.35
N SER A 91 -11.79 7.60 4.88
CA SER A 91 -12.90 8.55 4.75
C SER A 91 -13.27 9.19 6.08
N GLY A 92 -13.51 10.50 6.08
CA GLY A 92 -13.74 11.31 7.28
C GLY A 92 -12.48 11.64 8.10
N LEU A 93 -11.29 11.15 7.71
CA LEU A 93 -10.00 11.54 8.31
C LEU A 93 -9.19 12.46 7.39
N VAL A 94 -9.31 12.29 6.08
CA VAL A 94 -8.61 13.07 5.06
C VAL A 94 -9.44 14.32 4.73
N ALA A 95 -8.78 15.47 4.58
CA ALA A 95 -9.42 16.69 4.12
C ALA A 95 -9.99 16.50 2.70
N GLU A 96 -11.03 17.25 2.37
CA GLU A 96 -11.52 17.35 1.00
C GLU A 96 -11.04 18.64 0.36
N ARG A 97 -10.58 18.54 -0.89
CA ARG A 97 -10.18 19.66 -1.74
C ARG A 97 -10.85 19.47 -3.09
N GLU A 98 -11.61 20.46 -3.54
CA GLU A 98 -12.35 20.41 -4.81
C GLU A 98 -13.26 19.17 -4.95
N GLY A 99 -13.92 18.78 -3.85
CA GLY A 99 -14.83 17.62 -3.81
C GLY A 99 -14.13 16.26 -3.90
N ARG A 100 -12.81 16.20 -3.69
CA ARG A 100 -12.03 14.96 -3.65
C ARG A 100 -11.21 14.88 -2.39
N GLN A 101 -11.03 13.67 -1.87
CA GLN A 101 -10.10 13.43 -0.77
C GLN A 101 -8.69 13.89 -1.16
N ALA A 102 -8.06 14.68 -0.30
CA ALA A 102 -6.70 15.17 -0.45
C ALA A 102 -5.68 14.05 -0.12
N LEU A 103 -5.74 12.99 -0.90
CA LEU A 103 -4.94 11.77 -0.81
C LEU A 103 -4.24 11.55 -2.15
N ARG A 104 -2.93 11.30 -2.11
CA ARG A 104 -2.14 10.93 -3.28
C ARG A 104 -1.42 9.63 -2.99
N LEU A 105 -1.58 8.68 -3.89
CA LEU A 105 -0.97 7.37 -3.83
C LEU A 105 -0.12 7.16 -5.08
N ARG A 106 1.09 6.63 -4.92
CA ARG A 106 1.97 6.29 -6.04
C ARG A 106 2.71 5.00 -5.78
N LEU A 107 2.78 4.15 -6.80
CA LEU A 107 3.69 3.02 -6.85
C LEU A 107 4.90 3.39 -7.72
N PRO A 108 6.05 2.71 -7.54
CA PRO A 108 7.10 2.70 -8.52
C PRO A 108 6.55 2.41 -9.93
N PRO A 109 7.17 2.98 -10.99
CA PRO A 109 6.82 2.58 -12.34
C PRO A 109 7.07 1.08 -12.53
N PRO A 110 6.26 0.38 -13.35
CA PRO A 110 6.56 -0.99 -13.69
C PRO A 110 7.81 -1.02 -14.59
N ALA A 111 8.55 -2.13 -14.56
CA ALA A 111 9.66 -2.32 -15.51
C ALA A 111 9.16 -2.44 -16.95
N ASP A 112 7.98 -3.05 -17.12
CA ASP A 112 7.27 -3.22 -18.38
C ASP A 112 5.88 -2.56 -18.29
N PRO A 113 5.59 -1.50 -19.09
CA PRO A 113 4.29 -0.84 -19.12
C PRO A 113 3.11 -1.76 -19.43
N ASP A 114 3.32 -2.81 -20.22
CA ASP A 114 2.29 -3.79 -20.60
C ASP A 114 2.01 -4.80 -19.48
N ARG A 115 2.83 -4.79 -18.42
CA ARG A 115 2.67 -5.61 -17.21
C ARG A 115 2.52 -4.70 -15.99
N PRO A 116 1.40 -3.98 -15.85
CA PRO A 116 1.24 -2.97 -14.80
C PRO A 116 1.27 -3.57 -13.38
N TRP A 117 1.10 -4.88 -13.21
CA TRP A 117 1.22 -5.54 -11.91
C TRP A 117 2.63 -6.01 -11.57
N ALA A 118 3.54 -6.12 -12.55
CA ALA A 118 4.91 -6.55 -12.35
C ALA A 118 5.79 -5.42 -11.80
N ARG A 119 5.56 -5.06 -10.53
CA ARG A 119 6.30 -3.99 -9.83
C ARG A 119 6.33 -4.25 -8.32
N PRO A 120 7.31 -3.70 -7.58
CA PRO A 120 7.33 -3.80 -6.13
C PRO A 120 6.11 -3.13 -5.48
N LEU A 121 5.56 -3.77 -4.45
CA LEU A 121 4.47 -3.23 -3.63
C LEU A 121 5.03 -2.32 -2.53
N ILE A 122 5.52 -1.16 -2.98
CA ILE A 122 5.94 -0.02 -2.14
C ILE A 122 5.07 1.17 -2.49
N LEU A 123 4.27 1.65 -1.54
CA LEU A 123 3.32 2.73 -1.73
C LEU A 123 3.89 4.03 -1.17
N GLN A 124 4.07 5.03 -2.03
CA GLN A 124 4.29 6.41 -1.64
C GLN A 124 2.95 7.06 -1.34
N ILE A 125 2.81 7.61 -0.14
CA ILE A 125 1.55 8.12 0.39
C ILE A 125 1.76 9.58 0.75
N ALA A 126 0.88 10.45 0.24
CA ALA A 126 0.74 11.82 0.72
C ALA A 126 -0.72 12.05 1.14
N VAL A 127 -0.92 12.55 2.35
CA VAL A 127 -2.24 12.81 2.93
C VAL A 127 -2.28 14.23 3.47
N ALA A 128 -3.26 15.03 3.08
CA ALA A 128 -3.63 16.20 3.85
C ALA A 128 -4.77 15.79 4.79
N TRP A 129 -4.47 15.71 6.09
CA TRP A 129 -5.45 15.37 7.10
C TRP A 129 -6.49 16.46 7.25
N GLU A 130 -7.71 16.09 7.63
CA GLU A 130 -8.69 17.06 8.09
C GLU A 130 -8.11 17.86 9.27
N PRO A 131 -8.23 19.20 9.29
CA PRO A 131 -7.55 20.05 10.27
C PRO A 131 -7.76 19.65 11.74
N LEU A 132 -8.98 19.30 12.14
CA LEU A 132 -9.23 18.85 13.52
C LEU A 132 -8.54 17.51 13.80
N ARG A 133 -8.52 16.57 12.85
CA ARG A 133 -7.74 15.34 12.99
C ARG A 133 -6.24 15.60 13.11
N ALA A 134 -5.71 16.52 12.31
CA ALA A 134 -4.29 16.87 12.32
C ALA A 134 -3.80 17.37 13.69
N VAL A 135 -4.66 18.10 14.43
CA VAL A 135 -4.29 18.67 15.74
C VAL A 135 -4.68 17.79 16.93
N THR A 136 -5.67 16.91 16.78
CA THR A 136 -6.16 16.07 17.88
C THR A 136 -5.57 14.67 17.92
N MET A 137 -5.13 14.13 16.78
CA MET A 137 -4.56 12.79 16.71
C MET A 137 -3.05 12.82 16.89
N ARG A 138 -2.54 11.83 17.63
CA ARG A 138 -1.10 11.59 17.77
C ARG A 138 -0.53 11.11 16.43
N PRO A 139 0.76 11.38 16.14
CA PRO A 139 1.41 10.88 14.92
C PRO A 139 1.28 9.35 14.73
N THR A 140 1.35 8.59 15.83
CA THR A 140 1.17 7.14 15.83
C THR A 140 -0.25 6.73 15.43
N GLU A 141 -1.28 7.49 15.80
CA GLU A 141 -2.67 7.18 15.45
C GLU A 141 -2.93 7.40 13.96
N LEU A 142 -2.39 8.48 13.39
CA LEU A 142 -2.42 8.74 11.95
C LEU A 142 -1.67 7.63 11.19
N ALA A 143 -0.49 7.25 11.66
CA ALA A 143 0.28 6.15 11.08
C ALA A 143 -0.49 4.81 11.13
N VAL A 144 -1.18 4.51 12.24
CA VAL A 144 -2.01 3.30 12.38
C VAL A 144 -3.18 3.32 11.41
N ALA A 145 -3.84 4.47 11.23
CA ALA A 145 -4.93 4.62 10.27
C ALA A 145 -4.43 4.32 8.84
N VAL A 146 -3.28 4.89 8.45
CA VAL A 146 -2.67 4.66 7.13
C VAL A 146 -2.27 3.20 6.92
N LEU A 147 -1.58 2.58 7.89
CA LEU A 147 -1.16 1.18 7.76
C LEU A 147 -2.38 0.23 7.72
N THR A 148 -3.44 0.55 8.45
CA THR A 148 -4.70 -0.21 8.43
C THR A 148 -5.45 -0.03 7.09
N ALA A 149 -5.45 1.18 6.52
CA ALA A 149 -6.00 1.42 5.19
C ALA A 149 -5.22 0.65 4.11
N PHE A 150 -3.89 0.63 4.20
CA PHE A 150 -3.04 -0.16 3.33
C PHE A 150 -3.36 -1.66 3.44
N ARG A 151 -3.51 -2.17 4.67
CA ARG A 151 -3.94 -3.55 4.90
C ARG A 151 -5.23 -3.90 4.19
N ARG A 152 -6.26 -3.07 4.38
CA ARG A 152 -7.57 -3.27 3.73
C ARG A 152 -7.47 -3.25 2.20
N ALA A 153 -6.64 -2.38 1.65
CA ALA A 153 -6.43 -2.29 0.21
C ALA A 153 -5.78 -3.56 -0.36
N VAL A 154 -4.74 -4.08 0.32
CA VAL A 154 -4.07 -5.33 -0.07
C VAL A 154 -5.02 -6.53 0.06
N GLU A 155 -5.79 -6.62 1.15
CA GLU A 155 -6.79 -7.67 1.33
C GLU A 155 -7.94 -7.58 0.31
N SER A 156 -8.29 -6.38 -0.16
CA SER A 156 -9.28 -6.18 -1.21
C SER A 156 -8.76 -6.64 -2.57
N ALA A 157 -7.52 -6.28 -2.92
CA ALA A 157 -6.90 -6.67 -4.18
C ALA A 157 -6.85 -8.19 -4.37
N GLY A 158 -6.50 -8.94 -3.31
CA GLY A 158 -6.46 -10.41 -3.38
C GLY A 158 -7.84 -11.10 -3.44
N ARG A 159 -8.93 -10.36 -3.22
CA ARG A 159 -10.32 -10.87 -3.28
C ARG A 159 -11.06 -10.51 -4.56
N SER A 160 -10.59 -9.53 -5.31
CA SER A 160 -11.25 -9.02 -6.52
C SER A 160 -11.10 -10.00 -7.68
N GLY A 161 -11.89 -11.07 -7.70
CA GLY A 161 -11.98 -12.05 -8.79
C GLY A 161 -13.39 -12.59 -8.90
#